data_AF-A0A534YMR5-F1
#
_entry.id   AF-A0A534YMR5-F1
#
_cell.length_a   1.000
_cell.length_b   1.000
_cell.length_c   1.000
_cell.angle_alpha   90.00
_cell.angle_beta   90.00
_cell.angle_gamma   90.00
#
_symmetry.space_group_name_H-M   'P 1'
#
loop_
_entity.id
_entity.type
_entity.pdbx_description
1 polymer ?
#
loop_
_entity_poly.entity_id
_entity_poly.type
_entity_poly.pdbx_seq_one_letter_code
_entity_poly.pdbx_strand_id
1 'polypeptide(L)'
;MLEKLSSRKKLLLGALAASLCMSAMSLADPKGLRRLERLAADIERQEQKNRELRAENARLARTVRELSPPLQPRALERAAREQLGYVRQDEVLFKFE
;
A
#
# COMPACT_ATOMS: atom_id res chain seq x y z
N MET A 1 61.48 -2.76 5.34
CA MET A 1 60.86 -2.20 6.57
C MET A 1 59.92 -3.16 7.32
N LEU A 2 59.82 -4.45 6.97
CA LEU A 2 58.92 -5.44 7.62
C LEU A 2 59.65 -6.45 8.53
N GLU A 3 60.97 -6.32 8.72
CA GLU A 3 61.79 -7.36 9.37
C GLU A 3 61.73 -7.37 10.92
N LYS A 4 61.18 -6.35 11.58
CA LYS A 4 61.14 -6.25 13.06
C LYS A 4 59.73 -6.35 13.68
N LEU A 5 58.77 -6.98 13.00
CA LEU A 5 57.44 -7.20 13.58
C LEU A 5 57.39 -8.54 14.30
N SER A 6 57.26 -8.50 15.63
CA SER A 6 56.94 -9.65 16.49
C SER A 6 55.81 -10.48 15.88
N SER A 7 55.89 -11.81 15.98
CA SER A 7 54.91 -12.77 15.43
C SER A 7 53.47 -12.41 15.80
N ARG A 8 53.26 -11.79 16.97
CA ARG A 8 51.96 -11.27 17.42
C ARG A 8 51.41 -10.15 16.52
N LYS A 9 52.25 -9.21 16.12
CA LYS A 9 51.86 -8.10 15.23
C LYS A 9 51.58 -8.57 13.81
N LYS A 10 52.29 -9.60 13.33
CA LYS A 10 52.00 -10.24 12.03
C LYS A 10 50.65 -10.94 12.04
N LEU A 11 50.32 -11.66 13.12
CA LEU A 11 49.01 -12.28 13.30
C LEU A 11 47.88 -11.25 13.39
N LEU A 12 48.09 -10.15 14.14
CA LEU A 12 47.12 -9.07 14.22
C LEU A 12 46.89 -8.38 12.88
N LEU A 13 47.95 -8.12 12.11
CA LEU A 13 47.84 -7.57 10.75
C LEU A 13 47.11 -8.53 9.80
N GLY A 14 47.39 -9.83 9.90
CA GLY A 14 46.69 -10.85 9.13
C GLY A 14 45.20 -10.93 9.47
N ALA A 15 44.86 -10.90 10.76
CA ALA A 15 43.47 -10.90 11.22
C ALA A 15 42.73 -9.61 10.80
N LEU A 16 43.39 -8.45 10.88
CA LEU A 16 42.83 -7.18 10.45
C LEU A 16 42.55 -7.20 8.94
N ALA A 17 43.51 -7.67 8.13
CA ALA A 17 43.35 -7.79 6.68
C ALA A 17 42.24 -8.78 6.30
N ALA A 18 42.17 -9.94 6.97
CA ALA A 18 41.12 -10.92 6.76
C ALA A 18 39.73 -10.36 7.10
N SER A 19 39.60 -9.66 8.23
CA SER A 19 38.37 -8.98 8.63
C SER A 19 37.92 -7.95 7.60
N LEU A 20 38.86 -7.10 7.13
CA LEU A 20 38.58 -6.08 6.12
C LEU A 20 38.12 -6.71 4.79
N CYS A 21 38.77 -7.79 4.36
CA CYS A 21 38.38 -8.53 3.17
C CYS A 21 36.98 -9.17 3.30
N MET A 22 36.66 -9.76 4.45
CA MET A 22 35.33 -10.35 4.69
C MET A 22 34.24 -9.27 4.71
N SER A 23 34.50 -8.12 5.35
CA SER A 23 33.56 -6.99 5.31
C SER A 23 33.37 -6.45 3.90
N ALA A 24 34.45 -6.28 3.14
CA ALA A 24 34.38 -5.83 1.75
C ALA A 24 33.62 -6.82 0.86
N MET A 25 33.83 -8.13 1.02
CA MET A 25 33.09 -9.17 0.30
C MET A 25 31.61 -9.20 0.67
N SER A 26 31.27 -8.99 1.94
CA SER A 26 29.88 -8.92 2.41
C SER A 26 29.14 -7.70 1.84
N LEU A 27 29.82 -6.55 1.77
CA LEU A 27 29.30 -5.34 1.13
C LEU A 27 29.21 -5.48 -0.40
N ALA A 28 30.20 -6.13 -1.01
CA ALA A 28 30.24 -6.40 -2.44
C ALA A 28 29.32 -7.55 -2.87
N ASP A 29 28.71 -8.30 -1.93
CA ASP A 29 27.80 -9.39 -2.27
C ASP A 29 26.62 -8.80 -3.06
N PRO A 30 26.50 -9.14 -4.36
CA PRO A 30 25.47 -8.58 -5.22
C PRO A 30 24.06 -8.95 -4.77
N LYS A 31 23.90 -9.88 -3.81
CA LYS A 31 22.61 -10.15 -3.15
C LYS A 31 22.22 -9.11 -2.11
N GLY A 32 23.15 -8.37 -1.51
CA GLY A 32 22.85 -7.35 -0.50
C GLY A 32 22.40 -6.05 -1.14
N LEU A 33 23.30 -5.39 -1.86
CA LEU A 33 23.07 -4.06 -2.42
C LEU A 33 21.94 -4.04 -3.47
N ARG A 34 21.96 -4.95 -4.44
CA ARG A 34 20.88 -5.00 -5.47
C ARG A 34 19.52 -5.37 -4.87
N ARG A 35 19.49 -6.13 -3.78
CA ARG A 35 18.23 -6.46 -3.10
C ARG A 35 17.69 -5.26 -2.35
N LEU A 36 18.56 -4.47 -1.72
CA LEU A 36 18.17 -3.19 -1.10
C LEU A 36 17.63 -2.21 -2.14
N GLU A 37 18.28 -2.08 -3.29
CA GLU A 37 17.79 -1.26 -4.41
C GLU A 37 16.41 -1.72 -4.90
N ARG A 38 16.23 -3.04 -5.09
CA ARG A 38 14.93 -3.61 -5.48
C ARG A 38 13.84 -3.36 -4.43
N LEU A 39 14.16 -3.58 -3.16
CA LEU A 39 13.25 -3.32 -2.04
C LEU A 39 12.87 -1.85 -1.96
N ALA A 40 13.83 -0.93 -2.15
CA ALA A 40 13.56 0.50 -2.19
C ALA A 40 12.62 0.86 -3.34
N ALA A 41 12.88 0.31 -4.54
CA ALA A 41 12.00 0.51 -5.70
C ALA A 41 10.59 -0.11 -5.49
N ASP A 42 10.50 -1.24 -4.78
CA ASP A 42 9.22 -1.86 -4.42
C ASP A 42 8.43 -1.01 -3.42
N ILE A 43 9.11 -0.45 -2.41
CA ILE A 43 8.51 0.48 -1.45
C ILE A 43 7.98 1.70 -2.19
N GLU A 44 8.78 2.32 -3.05
CA GLU A 44 8.37 3.50 -3.81
C GLU A 44 7.15 3.21 -4.70
N ARG A 45 7.13 2.06 -5.39
CA ARG A 45 5.97 1.61 -6.17
C ARG A 45 4.73 1.42 -5.31
N GLN A 46 4.86 0.81 -4.14
CA GLN A 46 3.74 0.58 -3.22
C GLN A 46 3.22 1.90 -2.62
N GLU A 47 4.11 2.82 -2.29
CA GLU A 47 3.73 4.15 -1.81
C GLU A 47 2.97 4.94 -2.86
N GLN A 48 3.40 4.89 -4.13
CA GLN A 48 2.69 5.54 -5.23
C GLN A 48 1.27 4.97 -5.39
N LYS A 49 1.11 3.64 -5.39
CA LYS A 49 -0.20 2.99 -5.42
C LYS A 49 -1.07 3.37 -4.23
N ASN A 50 -0.48 3.44 -3.03
CA ASN A 50 -1.20 3.89 -1.83
C ASN A 50 -1.65 5.34 -1.94
N ARG A 51 -0.86 6.24 -2.56
CA ARG A 51 -1.27 7.63 -2.80
C ARG A 51 -2.48 7.69 -3.74
N GLU A 52 -2.45 6.93 -4.83
CA GLU A 52 -3.55 6.84 -5.80
C GLU A 52 -4.83 6.30 -5.15
N LEU A 53 -4.73 5.19 -4.40
CA LEU A 53 -5.86 4.60 -3.69
C LEU A 53 -6.44 5.53 -2.62
N ARG A 54 -5.59 6.31 -1.92
CA ARG A 54 -6.06 7.31 -0.94
C ARG A 54 -6.81 8.45 -1.64
N ALA A 55 -6.32 8.90 -2.79
CA ALA A 55 -7.00 9.93 -3.57
C ALA A 55 -8.36 9.44 -4.08
N GLU A 56 -8.43 8.19 -4.54
CA GLU A 56 -9.67 7.55 -4.98
C GLU A 56 -10.65 7.36 -3.82
N ASN A 57 -10.20 6.86 -2.67
CA ASN A 57 -11.04 6.75 -1.48
C ASN A 57 -11.56 8.12 -1.03
N ALA A 58 -10.74 9.16 -1.08
CA ALA A 58 -11.20 10.51 -0.76
C ALA A 58 -12.26 11.03 -1.75
N ARG A 59 -12.12 10.69 -3.05
CA ARG A 59 -13.14 10.97 -4.07
C ARG A 59 -14.43 10.21 -3.78
N LEU A 60 -14.36 8.89 -3.60
CA LEU A 60 -15.50 8.04 -3.30
C LEU A 60 -16.20 8.46 -2.01
N ALA A 61 -15.45 8.78 -0.95
CA ALA A 61 -16.03 9.25 0.31
C ALA A 61 -16.70 10.63 0.17
N ARG A 62 -16.26 11.49 -0.75
CA ARG A 62 -16.97 12.72 -1.09
C ARG A 62 -18.24 12.41 -1.86
N THR A 63 -18.17 11.55 -2.88
CA THR A 63 -19.35 11.09 -3.64
C THR A 63 -20.40 10.45 -2.73
N VAL A 64 -20.00 9.57 -1.80
CA VAL A 64 -20.91 8.97 -0.82
C VAL A 64 -21.54 10.05 0.06
N ARG A 65 -20.78 11.04 0.53
CA ARG A 65 -21.33 12.15 1.35
C ARG A 65 -22.26 13.07 0.56
N GLU A 66 -21.95 13.35 -0.70
CA GLU A 66 -22.78 14.16 -1.62
C GLU A 66 -24.07 13.43 -2.03
N LEU A 67 -24.00 12.11 -2.23
CA LEU A 67 -25.16 11.25 -2.44
C LEU A 67 -25.91 10.94 -1.14
N SER A 68 -25.29 11.21 0.02
CA SER A 68 -25.83 10.92 1.34
C SER A 68 -25.95 12.17 2.23
N PRO A 69 -26.83 13.14 1.90
CA PRO A 69 -27.55 13.93 2.88
C PRO A 69 -28.93 13.29 3.15
N PRO A 70 -29.50 13.52 4.34
CA PRO A 70 -30.11 12.47 5.17
C PRO A 70 -31.00 11.53 4.35
N LEU A 71 -30.78 10.21 4.44
CA LEU A 71 -31.67 9.20 3.87
C LEU A 71 -33.09 9.58 4.31
N GLN A 72 -33.84 10.28 3.46
CA GLN A 72 -35.25 10.56 3.70
C GLN A 72 -35.91 9.22 3.42
N PRO A 73 -36.37 8.47 4.45
CA PRO A 73 -36.87 7.12 4.25
C PRO A 73 -38.01 7.10 3.23
N ARG A 74 -38.77 8.21 3.17
CA ARG A 74 -39.85 8.47 2.23
C ARG A 74 -39.41 8.56 0.77
N ALA A 75 -38.21 9.09 0.48
CA ALA A 75 -37.69 9.16 -0.88
C ALA A 75 -37.22 7.79 -1.38
N LEU A 76 -36.56 7.02 -0.49
CA LEU A 76 -36.15 5.65 -0.77
C LEU A 76 -37.36 4.73 -0.96
N GLU A 77 -38.38 4.86 -0.12
CA GLU A 77 -39.63 4.09 -0.20
C GLU A 77 -40.39 4.37 -1.50
N ARG A 78 -40.47 5.64 -1.95
CA ARG A 78 -41.09 5.99 -3.24
C ARG A 78 -40.37 5.34 -4.42
N ALA A 79 -39.04 5.42 -4.46
CA ALA A 79 -38.25 4.81 -5.53
C ALA A 79 -38.38 3.28 -5.54
N ALA A 80 -38.39 2.64 -4.36
CA ALA A 80 -38.61 1.20 -4.24
C ALA A 80 -40.02 0.79 -4.69
N ARG A 81 -41.06 1.59 -4.35
CA ARG A 81 -42.44 1.33 -4.77
C ARG A 81 -42.62 1.41 -6.29
N GLU A 82 -42.01 2.40 -6.94
CA GLU A 82 -42.03 2.53 -8.40
C GLU A 82 -41.34 1.34 -9.09
N GLN A 83 -40.18 0.91 -8.59
CA GLN A 83 -39.46 -0.24 -9.15
C GLN A 83 -40.20 -1.57 -8.96
N LEU A 84 -40.91 -1.73 -7.84
CA LEU A 84 -41.66 -2.94 -7.51
C LEU A 84 -43.11 -2.91 -8.04
N GLY A 85 -43.51 -1.86 -8.75
CA GLY A 85 -44.85 -1.73 -9.34
C GLY A 85 -45.97 -1.55 -8.32
N TYR A 86 -45.67 -1.03 -7.13
CA TYR A 86 -46.69 -0.72 -6.13
C TYR A 86 -47.49 0.53 -6.51
N VAL A 87 -48.79 0.45 -6.33
CA VAL A 87 -49.77 1.53 -6.55
C VAL A 87 -49.44 2.73 -5.65
N ARG A 88 -49.51 3.95 -6.19
CA ARG A 88 -49.27 5.18 -5.41
C ARG A 88 -50.42 5.43 -4.43
N GLN A 89 -50.21 6.24 -3.38
CA GLN A 89 -51.26 6.53 -2.39
C GLN A 89 -52.48 7.25 -2.99
N ASP A 90 -52.30 7.93 -4.11
CA ASP A 90 -53.28 8.72 -4.86
C ASP A 90 -53.87 7.97 -6.07
N GLU A 91 -53.51 6.71 -6.27
CA GLU A 91 -53.88 5.94 -7.45
C GLU A 91 -54.97 4.91 -7.11
N VAL A 92 -56.10 5.00 -7.80
CA VAL A 92 -57.28 4.15 -7.56
C VAL A 92 -57.22 2.94 -8.47
N LEU A 93 -56.94 1.77 -7.89
CA LEU A 93 -56.93 0.51 -8.62
C LEU A 93 -58.37 -0.03 -8.75
N PHE A 94 -58.91 -0.03 -9.97
CA PHE A 94 -60.15 -0.71 -10.28
C PHE A 94 -59.85 -2.15 -10.70
N LYS A 95 -60.21 -3.13 -9.84
CA LYS A 95 -60.22 -4.54 -10.21
C LYS A 95 -61.62 -4.87 -10.72
N PHE A 96 -61.75 -5.08 -12.02
CA PHE A 96 -62.97 -5.61 -12.62
C PHE A 96 -62.95 -7.13 -12.49
N GLU A 97 -63.99 -7.70 -11.89
CA GLU A 97 -64.32 -9.14 -11.96
C GLU A 97 -65.35 -9.39 -13.06
#